data_AF-A0A5C7MFU8-F1
#
_entry.id   AF-A0A5C7MFU8-F1
#
_cell.length_a   1.000
_cell.length_b   1.000
_cell.length_c   1.000
_cell.angle_alpha   90.00
_cell.angle_beta   90.00
_cell.angle_gamma   90.00
#
_symmetry.space_group_name_H-M   'P 1'
#
loop_
_entity.id
_entity.type
_entity.pdbx_description
1 polymer ?
#
loop_
_entity_poly.entity_id
_entity_poly.type
_entity_poly.pdbx_seq_one_letter_code
_entity_poly.pdbx_strand_id
1 'polypeptide(L)'
;MRQLVRVQNFSISSDGYGAGEGQSHDRPFGHADPSALMSWAGATAHWVNRTDPGGSFGLDDYITRDWAYNIGAEIMGRNKFGPQRGPWENHDWQGWWGDEPPFRTPVFVLTHHVRPSFTLGETTFHFLDASPGEALGRALSAADGKDVRIGGGVATVREFLDADLIDTMHVAVAPVEFGGGEKLWTSPDELVDRFHLEQVPSPSGMVHHFFWRRGLR
;
A
#
# COMPACT_ATOMS: atom_id res chain seq x y z
N MET A 1 -4.33 21.84 -9.26
CA MET A 1 -3.79 21.46 -7.94
C MET A 1 -2.53 20.64 -8.18
N ARG A 2 -1.55 20.70 -7.26
CA ARG A 2 -0.35 19.84 -7.36
C ARG A 2 -0.76 18.40 -7.04
N GLN A 3 -0.29 17.43 -7.84
CA GLN A 3 -0.45 16.00 -7.53
C GLN A 3 0.31 15.66 -6.25
N LEU A 4 -0.31 14.87 -5.38
CA LEU A 4 0.31 14.37 -4.15
C LEU A 4 0.84 12.95 -4.32
N VAL A 5 1.87 12.63 -3.56
CA VAL A 5 2.38 11.26 -3.38
C VAL A 5 1.91 10.74 -2.03
N ARG A 6 1.09 9.69 -2.06
CA ARG A 6 0.30 9.26 -0.90
C ARG A 6 0.57 7.80 -0.54
N VAL A 7 0.72 7.50 0.74
CA VAL A 7 0.51 6.14 1.28
C VAL A 7 -0.85 6.13 1.97
N GLN A 8 -1.68 5.13 1.70
CA GLN A 8 -3.01 5.08 2.33
C GLN A 8 -3.52 3.66 2.49
N ASN A 9 -4.26 3.46 3.59
CA ASN A 9 -4.79 2.16 4.02
C ASN A 9 -3.68 1.11 4.17
N PHE A 10 -2.46 1.56 4.48
CA PHE A 10 -1.34 0.69 4.81
C PHE A 10 -1.52 0.20 6.24
N SER A 11 -1.30 -1.08 6.50
CA SER A 11 -1.53 -1.65 7.83
C SER A 11 -0.27 -2.33 8.34
N ILE A 12 0.02 -2.17 9.62
CA ILE A 12 1.15 -2.80 10.31
C ILE A 12 0.73 -3.29 11.70
N SER A 13 1.49 -4.21 12.27
CA SER A 13 1.40 -4.63 13.68
C SER A 13 1.88 -3.53 14.64
N SER A 14 1.59 -3.66 15.93
CA SER A 14 2.00 -2.68 16.95
C SER A 14 3.51 -2.57 17.13
N ASP A 15 4.25 -3.64 16.79
CA ASP A 15 5.72 -3.70 16.73
C ASP A 15 6.29 -3.36 15.32
N GLY A 16 5.45 -2.88 14.42
CA GLY A 16 5.85 -2.15 13.21
C GLY A 16 5.94 -2.96 11.91
N TYR A 17 5.46 -4.21 11.87
CA TYR A 17 5.61 -5.11 10.73
C TYR A 17 4.37 -5.11 9.82
N GLY A 18 4.58 -4.96 8.51
CA GLY A 18 3.51 -5.05 7.50
C GLY A 18 3.37 -6.42 6.83
N ALA A 19 4.40 -7.28 6.99
CA ALA A 19 4.39 -8.68 6.57
C ALA A 19 5.36 -9.47 7.45
N GLY A 20 5.06 -10.74 7.67
CA GLY A 20 5.92 -11.65 8.42
C GLY A 20 6.98 -12.31 7.55
N GLU A 21 7.90 -13.01 8.19
CA GLU A 21 8.91 -13.85 7.53
C GLU A 21 8.27 -15.04 6.80
N GLY A 22 8.94 -15.50 5.74
CA GLY A 22 8.55 -16.71 5.02
C GLY A 22 7.34 -16.53 4.09
N GLN A 23 7.17 -15.34 3.51
CA GLN A 23 6.18 -15.11 2.46
C GLN A 23 6.33 -16.12 1.32
N SER A 24 5.22 -16.69 0.89
CA SER A 24 5.14 -17.70 -0.17
C SER A 24 3.83 -17.57 -0.94
N HIS A 25 3.62 -18.43 -1.93
CA HIS A 25 2.35 -18.51 -2.65
C HIS A 25 1.16 -18.76 -1.70
N ASP A 26 1.30 -19.72 -0.80
CA ASP A 26 0.22 -20.12 0.12
C ASP A 26 0.12 -19.21 1.36
N ARG A 27 1.19 -18.45 1.64
CA ARG A 27 1.26 -17.49 2.75
C ARG A 27 1.78 -16.14 2.25
N PRO A 28 0.94 -15.31 1.61
CA PRO A 28 1.39 -14.05 1.01
C PRO A 28 1.98 -13.05 2.02
N PHE A 29 1.60 -13.16 3.30
CA PHE A 29 2.10 -12.37 4.42
C PHE A 29 3.08 -13.13 5.31
N GLY A 30 3.54 -14.32 4.90
CA GLY A 30 4.43 -15.15 5.70
C GLY A 30 3.72 -15.70 6.94
N HIS A 31 4.38 -15.66 8.09
CA HIS A 31 3.78 -16.07 9.36
C HIS A 31 2.80 -15.04 9.95
N ALA A 32 2.80 -13.80 9.45
CA ALA A 32 1.88 -12.76 9.91
C ALA A 32 0.45 -13.07 9.45
N ASP A 33 -0.52 -12.88 10.34
CA ASP A 33 -1.93 -13.05 10.00
C ASP A 33 -2.45 -11.79 9.28
N PRO A 34 -2.80 -11.87 7.98
CA PRO A 34 -3.36 -10.73 7.26
C PRO A 34 -4.72 -10.29 7.79
N SER A 35 -5.47 -11.17 8.47
CA SER A 35 -6.77 -10.83 9.05
C SER A 35 -6.62 -9.82 10.19
N ALA A 36 -5.57 -9.96 10.99
CA ALA A 36 -5.24 -9.02 12.06
C ALA A 36 -4.89 -7.62 11.52
N LEU A 37 -4.30 -7.55 10.31
CA LEU A 37 -3.96 -6.29 9.66
C LEU A 37 -5.13 -5.64 8.92
N MET A 38 -6.02 -6.43 8.29
CA MET A 38 -6.96 -5.91 7.30
C MET A 38 -8.45 -6.04 7.69
N SER A 39 -8.77 -6.71 8.80
CA SER A 39 -10.16 -6.91 9.23
C SER A 39 -10.92 -5.60 9.48
N TRP A 40 -10.23 -4.56 9.98
CA TRP A 40 -10.80 -3.22 10.16
C TRP A 40 -11.42 -2.69 8.86
N ALA A 41 -10.68 -2.79 7.75
CA ALA A 41 -11.13 -2.34 6.45
C ALA A 41 -12.20 -3.28 5.90
N GLY A 42 -11.98 -4.60 5.97
CA GLY A 42 -12.93 -5.60 5.47
C GLY A 42 -14.31 -5.55 6.12
N ALA A 43 -14.41 -5.07 7.37
CA ALA A 43 -15.68 -4.88 8.07
C ALA A 43 -16.51 -3.71 7.53
N THR A 44 -15.89 -2.72 6.89
CA THR A 44 -16.55 -1.48 6.43
C THR A 44 -17.48 -1.71 5.25
N ALA A 45 -18.47 -0.84 5.08
CA ALA A 45 -19.44 -0.91 3.98
C ALA A 45 -18.83 -0.55 2.62
N HIS A 46 -17.76 0.26 2.59
CA HIS A 46 -17.16 0.79 1.35
C HIS A 46 -15.75 0.26 1.08
N TRP A 47 -15.37 -0.87 1.68
CA TRP A 47 -14.13 -1.51 1.32
C TRP A 47 -14.11 -1.94 -0.14
N VAL A 48 -13.02 -1.61 -0.85
CA VAL A 48 -12.92 -1.81 -2.30
C VAL A 48 -13.05 -3.28 -2.73
N ASN A 49 -12.71 -4.23 -1.85
CA ASN A 49 -12.82 -5.67 -2.11
C ASN A 49 -14.06 -6.31 -1.48
N ARG A 50 -15.00 -5.53 -0.93
CA ARG A 50 -16.22 -6.09 -0.34
C ARG A 50 -17.16 -6.60 -1.42
N THR A 51 -17.59 -7.86 -1.30
CA THR A 51 -18.62 -8.46 -2.17
C THR A 51 -19.97 -8.64 -1.47
N ASP A 52 -19.96 -8.70 -0.14
CA ASP A 52 -21.17 -8.97 0.64
C ASP A 52 -21.98 -7.68 0.90
N PRO A 53 -23.32 -7.73 0.98
CA PRO A 53 -24.11 -6.58 1.40
C PRO A 53 -23.80 -6.17 2.86
N GLY A 54 -24.10 -4.91 3.21
CA GLY A 54 -23.94 -4.39 4.57
C GLY A 54 -22.55 -3.81 4.85
N GLY A 55 -22.08 -3.94 6.10
CA GLY A 55 -20.80 -3.41 6.58
C GLY A 55 -20.98 -2.25 7.57
N SER A 56 -19.91 -1.96 8.31
CA SER A 56 -19.91 -0.88 9.29
C SER A 56 -19.72 0.49 8.63
N PHE A 57 -20.24 1.50 9.32
CA PHE A 57 -20.01 2.91 9.04
C PHE A 57 -19.21 3.52 10.19
N GLY A 58 -18.52 4.64 9.95
CA GLY A 58 -17.73 5.33 10.97
C GLY A 58 -16.36 5.71 10.44
N LEU A 59 -15.41 5.97 11.34
CA LEU A 59 -14.05 6.41 11.00
C LEU A 59 -13.37 5.46 9.99
N ASP A 60 -13.35 4.16 10.28
CA ASP A 60 -12.76 3.15 9.40
C ASP A 60 -13.36 3.20 7.99
N ASP A 61 -14.69 3.33 7.89
CA ASP A 61 -15.41 3.41 6.62
C ASP A 61 -15.13 4.72 5.86
N TYR A 62 -14.98 5.85 6.57
CA TYR A 62 -14.52 7.10 5.96
C TYR A 62 -13.12 6.95 5.34
N ILE A 63 -12.23 6.26 6.04
CA ILE A 63 -10.86 6.04 5.58
C ILE A 63 -10.81 5.03 4.42
N THR A 64 -11.66 4.01 4.39
CA THR A 64 -11.71 3.07 3.26
C THR A 64 -12.34 3.68 2.00
N ARG A 65 -13.33 4.57 2.13
CA ARG A 65 -13.90 5.32 0.99
C ARG A 65 -12.86 6.15 0.23
N ASP A 66 -11.87 6.68 0.95
CA ASP A 66 -10.82 7.51 0.36
C ASP A 66 -9.84 6.71 -0.52
N TRP A 67 -9.88 5.36 -0.48
CA TRP A 67 -8.98 4.47 -1.22
C TRP A 67 -8.85 4.83 -2.70
N ALA A 68 -9.96 5.11 -3.39
CA ALA A 68 -9.95 5.43 -4.82
C ALA A 68 -10.05 6.94 -5.10
N TYR A 69 -10.22 7.76 -4.06
CA TYR A 69 -10.48 9.18 -4.23
C TYR A 69 -9.23 9.90 -4.72
N ASN A 70 -9.34 10.51 -5.91
CA ASN A 70 -8.28 11.26 -6.56
C ASN A 70 -6.96 10.48 -6.76
N ILE A 71 -7.01 9.14 -6.90
CA ILE A 71 -5.83 8.35 -7.28
C ILE A 71 -5.85 8.11 -8.80
N GLY A 72 -4.75 8.45 -9.46
CA GLY A 72 -4.57 8.24 -10.90
C GLY A 72 -3.59 7.13 -11.25
N ALA A 73 -2.67 6.79 -10.36
CA ALA A 73 -1.73 5.69 -10.54
C ALA A 73 -1.29 5.11 -9.19
N GLU A 74 -0.79 3.86 -9.22
CA GLU A 74 -0.20 3.21 -8.06
C GLU A 74 1.21 2.70 -8.35
N ILE A 75 2.08 2.73 -7.34
CA ILE A 75 3.39 2.10 -7.36
C ILE A 75 3.40 1.01 -6.29
N MET A 76 3.90 -0.17 -6.62
CA MET A 76 4.10 -1.25 -5.67
C MET A 76 5.37 -2.04 -5.91
N GLY A 77 5.89 -2.66 -4.86
CA GLY A 77 6.99 -3.62 -4.98
C GLY A 77 6.53 -4.97 -5.49
N ARG A 78 7.45 -5.71 -6.11
CA ARG A 78 7.20 -7.06 -6.63
C ARG A 78 6.62 -8.02 -5.59
N ASN A 79 7.07 -7.97 -4.33
CA ASN A 79 6.58 -8.86 -3.28
C ASN A 79 5.10 -8.62 -2.94
N LYS A 80 4.57 -7.41 -3.17
CA LYS A 80 3.13 -7.14 -3.08
C LYS A 80 2.39 -7.72 -4.30
N PHE A 81 3.00 -7.63 -5.48
CA PHE A 81 2.40 -8.13 -6.73
C PHE A 81 2.32 -9.67 -6.80
N GLY A 82 3.31 -10.40 -6.26
CA GLY A 82 3.34 -11.85 -6.35
C GLY A 82 4.34 -12.55 -5.43
N PRO A 83 4.20 -13.89 -5.29
CA PRO A 83 5.00 -14.69 -4.37
C PRO A 83 6.38 -15.07 -4.91
N GLN A 84 6.65 -14.84 -6.20
CA GLN A 84 7.89 -15.28 -6.83
C GLN A 84 9.11 -14.57 -6.23
N ARG A 85 10.22 -15.31 -6.10
CA ARG A 85 11.53 -14.80 -5.66
C ARG A 85 12.56 -15.11 -6.75
N GLY A 86 13.34 -14.12 -7.18
CA GLY A 86 14.29 -14.26 -8.30
C GLY A 86 13.65 -14.10 -9.70
N PRO A 87 14.29 -14.57 -10.78
CA PRO A 87 13.75 -14.47 -12.14
C PRO A 87 12.34 -15.07 -12.30
N TRP A 88 11.57 -14.58 -13.29
CA TRP A 88 10.29 -15.20 -13.64
C TRP A 88 10.54 -16.57 -14.29
N GLU A 89 9.92 -17.62 -13.77
CA GLU A 89 9.92 -18.93 -14.45
C GLU A 89 9.10 -18.89 -15.75
N ASN A 90 7.96 -18.19 -15.68
CA ASN A 90 7.06 -17.87 -16.79
C ASN A 90 6.26 -16.58 -16.47
N HIS A 91 5.33 -16.20 -17.34
CA HIS A 91 4.49 -15.01 -17.17
C HIS A 91 3.03 -15.32 -16.78
N ASP A 92 2.75 -16.55 -16.32
CA ASP A 92 1.37 -17.01 -16.05
C ASP A 92 0.77 -16.33 -14.81
N TRP A 93 1.61 -15.92 -13.85
CA TRP A 93 1.15 -15.18 -12.68
C TRP A 93 0.74 -13.76 -13.04
N GLN A 94 -0.52 -13.41 -12.82
CA GLN A 94 -1.07 -12.09 -13.15
C GLN A 94 -1.44 -11.23 -11.93
N GLY A 95 -1.18 -11.72 -10.70
CA GLY A 95 -1.44 -11.01 -9.45
C GLY A 95 -2.45 -11.75 -8.54
N TRP A 96 -2.67 -11.23 -7.33
CA TRP A 96 -3.55 -11.84 -6.32
C TRP A 96 -5.05 -11.61 -6.56
N TRP A 97 -5.42 -10.69 -7.46
CA TRP A 97 -6.74 -10.06 -7.47
C TRP A 97 -7.70 -10.59 -8.55
N GLY A 98 -7.35 -11.70 -9.21
CA GLY A 98 -8.15 -12.25 -10.30
C GLY A 98 -8.29 -11.26 -11.47
N ASP A 99 -9.35 -11.42 -12.26
CA ASP A 99 -9.54 -10.68 -13.52
C ASP A 99 -9.89 -9.19 -13.34
N GLU A 100 -10.30 -8.77 -12.13
CA GLU A 100 -10.73 -7.40 -11.85
C GLU A 100 -10.04 -6.82 -10.61
N PRO A 101 -8.76 -6.39 -10.73
CA PRO A 101 -8.03 -5.82 -9.61
C PRO A 101 -8.65 -4.52 -9.08
N PRO A 102 -8.53 -4.23 -7.77
CA PRO A 102 -9.21 -3.10 -7.11
C PRO A 102 -8.59 -1.73 -7.41
N PHE A 103 -7.56 -1.67 -8.25
CA PHE A 103 -6.79 -0.45 -8.49
C PHE A 103 -7.47 0.45 -9.51
N ARG A 104 -7.91 -0.12 -10.64
CA ARG A 104 -8.56 0.59 -11.77
C ARG A 104 -7.74 1.80 -12.26
N THR A 105 -6.42 1.66 -12.20
CA THR A 105 -5.42 2.64 -12.61
C THR A 105 -4.23 1.93 -13.26
N PRO A 106 -3.32 2.65 -13.94
CA PRO A 106 -1.96 2.17 -14.15
C PRO A 106 -1.29 1.83 -12.82
N VAL A 107 -0.64 0.66 -12.76
CA VAL A 107 0.10 0.16 -11.60
C VAL A 107 1.54 -0.12 -12.01
N PHE A 108 2.50 0.51 -11.34
CA PHE A 108 3.93 0.33 -11.60
C PHE A 108 4.53 -0.60 -10.55
N VAL A 109 4.84 -1.83 -10.96
CA VAL A 109 5.46 -2.86 -10.16
C VAL A 109 6.99 -2.74 -10.25
N LEU A 110 7.64 -2.38 -9.14
CA LEU A 110 9.09 -2.28 -9.05
C LEU A 110 9.73 -3.66 -8.90
N THR A 111 10.65 -3.98 -9.81
CA THR A 111 11.29 -5.29 -9.93
C THR A 111 12.58 -5.19 -10.74
N HIS A 112 13.64 -5.90 -10.33
CA HIS A 112 14.84 -6.10 -11.16
C HIS A 112 14.65 -7.12 -12.29
N HIS A 113 13.49 -7.78 -12.33
CA HIS A 113 13.11 -8.71 -13.37
C HIS A 113 11.94 -8.11 -14.13
N VAL A 114 12.22 -7.29 -15.13
CA VAL A 114 11.20 -6.67 -15.98
C VAL A 114 10.48 -7.74 -16.80
N ARG A 115 9.18 -7.53 -17.02
CA ARG A 115 8.37 -8.34 -17.93
C ARG A 115 7.38 -7.46 -18.72
N PRO A 116 6.79 -7.96 -19.83
CA PRO A 116 5.78 -7.21 -20.57
C PRO A 116 4.62 -6.76 -19.69
N SER A 117 4.08 -5.58 -19.98
CA SER A 117 2.87 -5.09 -19.33
C SER A 117 1.66 -5.91 -19.78
N PHE A 118 0.64 -5.98 -18.92
CA PHE A 118 -0.65 -6.58 -19.25
C PHE A 118 -1.76 -5.88 -18.48
N THR A 119 -3.00 -6.10 -18.91
CA THR A 119 -4.20 -5.45 -18.38
C THR A 119 -5.17 -6.52 -17.87
N LEU A 120 -5.78 -6.25 -16.72
CA LEU A 120 -6.88 -7.00 -16.10
C LEU A 120 -7.94 -5.99 -15.67
N GLY A 121 -9.17 -6.13 -16.15
CA GLY A 121 -10.21 -5.13 -15.98
C GLY A 121 -9.74 -3.74 -16.44
N GLU A 122 -9.87 -2.75 -15.57
CA GLU A 122 -9.38 -1.37 -15.79
C GLU A 122 -7.95 -1.13 -15.29
N THR A 123 -7.26 -2.17 -14.80
CA THR A 123 -5.91 -2.08 -14.24
C THR A 123 -4.87 -2.53 -15.25
N THR A 124 -3.86 -1.70 -15.52
CA THR A 124 -2.68 -2.11 -16.31
C THR A 124 -1.45 -2.17 -15.44
N PHE A 125 -0.79 -3.33 -15.39
CA PHE A 125 0.46 -3.52 -14.64
C PHE A 125 1.67 -3.28 -15.56
N HIS A 126 2.54 -2.36 -15.15
CA HIS A 126 3.82 -2.06 -15.76
C HIS A 126 4.95 -2.54 -14.85
N PHE A 127 5.96 -3.20 -15.40
CA PHE A 127 7.07 -3.75 -14.61
C PHE A 127 8.33 -2.94 -14.86
N LEU A 128 8.86 -2.31 -13.81
CA LEU A 128 9.95 -1.35 -13.90
C LEU A 128 11.14 -1.77 -13.04
N ASP A 129 12.33 -1.79 -13.65
CA ASP A 129 13.59 -1.71 -12.92
C ASP A 129 14.02 -0.25 -12.92
N ALA A 130 13.71 0.47 -11.84
CA ALA A 130 13.84 1.91 -11.76
C ALA A 130 14.02 2.36 -10.30
N SER A 131 14.69 3.49 -10.11
CA SER A 131 14.73 4.16 -8.81
C SER A 131 13.35 4.72 -8.40
N PRO A 132 13.11 5.02 -7.11
CA PRO A 132 11.86 5.62 -6.65
C PRO A 132 11.47 6.90 -7.41
N GLY A 133 12.42 7.79 -7.68
CA GLY A 133 12.17 9.04 -8.40
C GLY A 133 11.77 8.83 -9.86
N GLU A 134 12.43 7.91 -10.56
CA GLU A 134 12.10 7.58 -11.95
C GLU A 134 10.73 6.90 -12.06
N ALA A 135 10.44 5.95 -11.17
CA ALA A 135 9.14 5.30 -11.08
C ALA A 135 8.03 6.32 -10.79
N LEU A 136 8.27 7.23 -9.85
CA LEU A 136 7.33 8.30 -9.52
C LEU A 136 7.06 9.22 -10.71
N GLY A 137 8.10 9.64 -11.44
CA GLY A 137 7.93 10.48 -12.63
C GLY A 137 7.05 9.84 -13.71
N ARG A 138 7.19 8.52 -13.91
CA ARG A 138 6.32 7.75 -14.82
C ARG A 138 4.89 7.66 -14.30
N ALA A 139 4.73 7.40 -13.00
CA ALA A 139 3.40 7.30 -12.37
C ALA A 139 2.65 8.63 -12.39
N LEU A 140 3.30 9.74 -12.06
CA LEU A 140 2.72 11.09 -12.11
C LEU A 140 2.24 11.44 -13.51
N SER A 141 3.04 11.11 -14.53
CA SER A 141 2.70 11.34 -15.93
C SER A 141 1.49 10.51 -16.39
N ALA A 142 1.34 9.30 -15.86
CA ALA A 142 0.22 8.41 -16.15
C ALA A 142 -1.04 8.69 -15.30
N ALA A 143 -0.92 9.48 -14.24
CA ALA A 143 -2.00 9.70 -13.27
C ALA A 143 -3.04 10.75 -13.69
N ASP A 144 -2.96 11.30 -14.90
CA ASP A 144 -3.97 12.25 -15.43
C ASP A 144 -4.24 13.44 -14.49
N GLY A 145 -3.17 14.00 -13.92
CA GLY A 145 -3.25 15.11 -12.97
C GLY A 145 -3.81 14.76 -11.58
N LYS A 146 -4.10 13.48 -11.30
CA LYS A 146 -4.49 12.96 -9.97
C LYS A 146 -3.29 12.48 -9.16
N ASP A 147 -3.50 12.12 -7.91
CA ASP A 147 -2.43 11.70 -7.00
C ASP A 147 -1.87 10.31 -7.35
N VAL A 148 -0.65 10.04 -6.88
CA VAL A 148 0.01 8.73 -7.00
C VAL A 148 0.03 8.04 -5.65
N ARG A 149 -0.49 6.81 -5.59
CA ARG A 149 -0.42 5.97 -4.39
C ARG A 149 0.87 5.14 -4.38
N ILE A 150 1.59 5.17 -3.27
CA ILE A 150 2.60 4.15 -2.94
C ILE A 150 1.89 3.04 -2.18
N GLY A 151 1.53 1.99 -2.90
CA GLY A 151 0.71 0.89 -2.40
C GLY A 151 1.45 -0.09 -1.50
N GLY A 152 2.78 -0.05 -1.46
CA GLY A 152 3.62 -0.97 -0.70
C GLY A 152 4.24 -2.09 -1.55
N GLY A 153 4.86 -3.12 -0.99
CA GLY A 153 4.95 -3.47 0.42
C GLY A 153 5.87 -2.55 1.24
N VAL A 154 6.24 -3.01 2.43
CA VAL A 154 6.98 -2.22 3.41
C VAL A 154 8.30 -1.69 2.81
N ALA A 155 9.06 -2.53 2.11
CA ALA A 155 10.29 -2.11 1.44
C ALA A 155 10.08 -0.92 0.49
N THR A 156 9.04 -0.96 -0.36
CA THR A 156 8.73 0.12 -1.29
C THR A 156 8.30 1.41 -0.56
N VAL A 157 7.52 1.32 0.51
CA VAL A 157 7.19 2.51 1.31
C VAL A 157 8.46 3.12 1.91
N ARG A 158 9.36 2.30 2.46
CA ARG A 158 10.62 2.76 3.02
C ARG A 158 11.53 3.41 1.99
N GLU A 159 11.70 2.82 0.81
CA GLU A 159 12.48 3.40 -0.28
C GLU A 159 11.98 4.79 -0.70
N PHE A 160 10.66 5.00 -0.72
CA PHE A 160 10.06 6.31 -1.02
C PHE A 160 10.16 7.31 0.14
N LEU A 161 10.12 6.83 1.40
CA LEU A 161 10.43 7.66 2.58
C LEU A 161 11.90 8.09 2.56
N ASP A 162 12.83 7.18 2.27
CA ASP A 162 14.27 7.45 2.26
C ASP A 162 14.66 8.39 1.12
N ALA A 163 13.97 8.30 -0.02
CA ALA A 163 14.09 9.25 -1.13
C ALA A 163 13.39 10.60 -0.89
N ASP A 164 12.74 10.78 0.26
CA ASP A 164 11.98 11.97 0.65
C ASP A 164 10.89 12.35 -0.39
N LEU A 165 10.15 11.36 -0.90
CA LEU A 165 9.15 11.55 -1.97
C LEU A 165 7.70 11.56 -1.49
N ILE A 166 7.42 11.16 -0.26
CA ILE A 166 6.05 11.02 0.26
C ILE A 166 5.53 12.37 0.78
N ASP A 167 4.34 12.77 0.35
CA ASP A 167 3.68 14.00 0.83
C ASP A 167 2.76 13.71 2.03
N THR A 168 1.95 12.64 1.93
CA THR A 168 1.04 12.21 3.01
C THR A 168 1.03 10.69 3.19
N MET A 169 0.75 10.24 4.41
CA MET A 169 0.69 8.81 4.72
C MET A 169 -0.38 8.52 5.77
N HIS A 170 -1.21 7.52 5.50
CA HIS A 170 -2.10 6.89 6.47
C HIS A 170 -1.65 5.45 6.73
N VAL A 171 -1.38 5.14 8.01
CA VAL A 171 -1.02 3.80 8.49
C VAL A 171 -1.97 3.39 9.62
N ALA A 172 -2.69 2.28 9.45
CA ALA A 172 -3.49 1.65 10.49
C ALA A 172 -2.62 0.67 11.30
N VAL A 173 -2.57 0.85 12.61
CA VAL A 173 -1.76 0.01 13.51
C VAL A 173 -2.66 -0.95 14.28
N ALA A 174 -2.43 -2.23 14.04
CA ALA A 174 -3.13 -3.34 14.67
C ALA A 174 -2.62 -3.63 16.08
N PRO A 175 -3.48 -3.96 17.04
CA PRO A 175 -3.09 -4.29 18.42
C PRO A 175 -2.57 -5.73 18.53
N VAL A 176 -1.65 -6.12 17.66
CA VAL A 176 -0.99 -7.43 17.62
C VAL A 176 0.50 -7.24 17.37
N GLU A 177 1.33 -8.16 17.85
CA GLU A 177 2.76 -8.20 17.56
C GLU A 177 3.10 -9.42 16.69
N PHE A 178 3.98 -9.25 15.72
CA PHE A 178 4.45 -10.36 14.87
C PHE A 178 5.86 -10.83 15.22
N GLY A 179 6.68 -9.97 15.84
CA GLY A 179 8.04 -10.29 16.29
C GLY A 179 9.10 -10.30 15.19
N GLY A 180 8.72 -10.46 13.91
CA GLY A 180 9.65 -10.51 12.79
C GLY A 180 9.00 -10.26 11.42
N GLY A 181 9.83 -10.00 10.41
CA GLY A 181 9.41 -9.78 9.02
C GLY A 181 9.81 -8.41 8.46
N GLU A 182 9.00 -7.88 7.54
CA GLU A 182 9.24 -6.57 6.95
C GLU A 182 8.73 -5.45 7.86
N LYS A 183 9.65 -4.74 8.51
CA LYS A 183 9.37 -3.67 9.47
C LYS A 183 9.35 -2.29 8.81
N LEU A 184 8.25 -1.55 8.98
CA LEU A 184 8.12 -0.17 8.51
C LEU A 184 8.92 0.79 9.39
N TRP A 185 8.72 0.72 10.70
CA TRP A 185 9.39 1.52 11.73
C TRP A 185 9.47 0.76 13.06
N THR A 186 10.27 1.24 14.00
CA THR A 186 10.16 0.86 15.42
C THR A 186 9.18 1.78 16.15
N SER A 187 9.16 3.07 15.84
CA SER A 187 8.15 4.02 16.34
C SER A 187 7.76 5.03 15.24
N PRO A 188 6.49 5.49 15.19
CA PRO A 188 6.10 6.59 14.30
C PRO A 188 6.88 7.90 14.59
N ASP A 189 7.49 8.04 15.77
CA ASP A 189 8.34 9.18 16.15
C ASP A 189 9.57 9.33 15.24
N GLU A 190 9.98 8.28 14.53
CA GLU A 190 11.08 8.32 13.57
C GLU A 190 10.80 9.27 12.38
N LEU A 191 9.56 9.70 12.20
CA LEU A 191 9.13 10.51 11.06
C LEU A 191 8.71 11.93 11.43
N VAL A 192 8.65 12.29 12.72
CA VAL A 192 8.03 13.56 13.15
C VAL A 192 8.90 14.79 12.94
N ASP A 193 10.17 14.59 12.57
CA ASP A 193 11.08 15.63 12.09
C ASP A 193 10.66 16.16 10.70
N ARG A 194 10.12 15.27 9.86
CA ARG A 194 9.67 15.57 8.49
C ARG A 194 8.16 15.71 8.36
N PHE A 195 7.39 15.08 9.24
CA PHE A 195 5.94 15.03 9.17
C PHE A 195 5.28 15.57 10.45
N HIS A 196 4.10 16.14 10.29
CA HIS A 196 3.14 16.21 11.39
C HIS A 196 2.52 14.82 11.56
N LEU A 197 2.24 14.42 12.79
CA LEU A 197 1.59 13.16 13.14
C LEU A 197 0.32 13.43 13.94
N GLU A 198 -0.78 12.83 13.49
CA GLU A 198 -2.02 12.70 14.26
C GLU A 198 -2.35 11.22 14.44
N GLN A 199 -2.75 10.83 15.65
CA GLN A 199 -3.09 9.46 16.01
C GLN A 199 -4.54 9.41 16.47
N VAL A 200 -5.36 8.60 15.80
CA VAL A 200 -6.80 8.51 16.07
C VAL A 200 -7.16 7.04 16.34
N PRO A 201 -7.51 6.67 17.57
CA PRO A 201 -8.03 5.34 17.85
C PRO A 201 -9.43 5.17 17.24
N SER A 202 -9.74 3.98 16.73
CA SER A 202 -11.06 3.65 16.20
C SER A 202 -11.73 2.51 16.96
N PRO A 203 -13.07 2.37 16.86
CA PRO A 203 -13.81 1.29 17.52
C PRO A 203 -13.41 -0.14 17.09
N SER A 204 -12.69 -0.31 15.97
CA SER A 204 -12.17 -1.63 15.56
C SER A 204 -10.95 -2.06 16.37
N GLY A 205 -10.43 -1.20 17.24
CA GLY A 205 -9.19 -1.44 18.00
C GLY A 205 -7.93 -1.00 17.25
N MET A 206 -8.07 -0.47 16.03
CA MET A 206 -6.96 0.15 15.31
C MET A 206 -6.60 1.51 15.90
N VAL A 207 -5.32 1.88 15.76
CA VAL A 207 -4.89 3.27 15.87
C VAL A 207 -4.47 3.74 14.48
N HIS A 208 -5.18 4.73 13.95
CA HIS A 208 -4.87 5.32 12.66
C HIS A 208 -3.85 6.44 12.82
N HIS A 209 -2.70 6.28 12.19
CA HIS A 209 -1.65 7.29 12.11
C HIS A 209 -1.76 8.05 10.80
N PHE A 210 -1.99 9.36 10.89
CA PHE A 210 -2.01 10.27 9.76
C PHE A 210 -0.77 11.15 9.79
N PHE A 211 -0.03 11.15 8.69
CA PHE A 211 1.15 11.95 8.48
C PHE A 211 0.94 12.90 7.31
N TRP A 212 1.32 14.16 7.48
CA TRP A 212 1.45 15.13 6.37
C TRP A 212 2.74 15.92 6.52
N ARG A 213 3.46 16.07 5.40
CA ARG A 213 4.81 16.64 5.39
C ARG A 213 4.81 18.08 5.90
N ARG A 214 5.77 18.39 6.76
CA ARG A 214 6.00 19.73 7.31
C ARG A 214 6.49 20.65 6.19
N GLY A 215 6.05 21.90 6.23
CA GLY A 215 6.50 22.92 5.27
C GLY A 215 5.92 22.78 3.86
N LEU A 216 4.98 21.86 3.62
CA LEU A 216 4.07 21.94 2.47
C LEU A 216 3.21 23.21 2.64
N ARG A 217 3.42 24.20 1.78
CA ARG A 217 2.55 25.35 1.57
C ARG A 217 1.93 25.24 0.18
#